data_AF-A0A351KHI7-F1
#
_entry.id   AF-A0A351KHI7-F1
#
_cell.length_a   1.000
_cell.length_b   1.000
_cell.length_c   1.000
_cell.angle_alpha   90.00
_cell.angle_beta   90.00
_cell.angle_gamma   90.00
#
_symmetry.space_group_name_H-M   'P 1'
#
loop_
_entity.id
_entity.type
_entity.pdbx_description
1 polymer ?
#
loop_
_entity_poly.entity_id
_entity_poly.type
_entity_poly.pdbx_seq_one_letter_code
_entity_poly.pdbx_strand_id
1 'polypeptide(L)' 'IKVLPPDINESYEGFSVSSDGIRFGLAAIKNVGKGAISSIINSREEKGKFIGITDFCEKVNL' A
#
# COMPACT_ATOMS: atom_id res chain seq x y z
N ILE A 1 -0.13 -21.96 3.41
CA ILE A 1 -0.58 -20.55 3.51
C ILE A 1 0.17 -19.78 2.44
N LYS A 2 -0.53 -19.07 1.54
CA LYS A 2 0.13 -18.27 0.51
C LYS A 2 0.63 -16.96 1.13
N VAL A 3 1.79 -16.50 0.67
CA VAL A 3 2.31 -15.18 1.01
C VAL A 3 2.21 -14.33 -0.24
N LEU A 4 1.32 -13.33 -0.19
CA LEU A 4 1.04 -12.44 -1.31
C LEU A 4 2.04 -11.28 -1.33
N PRO A 5 2.50 -10.85 -2.51
CA PRO A 5 3.38 -9.68 -2.63
C PRO A 5 2.68 -8.41 -2.13
N PRO A 6 3.44 -7.35 -1.83
CA PRO A 6 2.86 -6.07 -1.50
C PRO A 6 2.06 -5.53 -2.69
N ASP A 7 0.92 -4.91 -2.40
CA ASP A 7 0.02 -4.28 -3.36
C ASP A 7 -0.41 -2.92 -2.81
N ILE A 8 -0.31 -1.88 -3.62
CA ILE A 8 -0.62 -0.50 -3.20
C ILE A 8 -2.07 -0.30 -2.76
N ASN A 9 -2.99 -1.11 -3.31
CA ASN A 9 -4.42 -1.04 -3.04
C ASN A 9 -4.88 -1.96 -1.90
N GLU A 10 -4.02 -2.85 -1.39
CA GLU A 10 -4.41 -3.84 -0.38
C GLU A 10 -3.44 -3.96 0.81
N SER A 11 -2.15 -3.63 0.62
CA SER A 11 -1.15 -3.71 1.68
C SER A 11 -1.28 -2.57 2.68
N TYR A 12 -0.92 -2.85 3.93
CA TYR A 12 -0.75 -1.87 5.00
C TYR A 12 0.75 -1.70 5.33
N GLU A 13 1.10 -1.06 6.45
CA GLU A 13 2.51 -0.88 6.84
C GLU A 13 3.21 -2.24 7.02
N GLY A 14 2.62 -3.13 7.81
CA GLY A 14 3.11 -4.48 8.07
C GLY A 14 2.31 -5.57 7.34
N PHE A 15 2.54 -6.82 7.73
CA PHE A 15 1.77 -7.95 7.22
C PHE A 15 0.28 -7.80 7.56
N SER A 16 -0.60 -8.15 6.63
CA SER A 16 -2.04 -8.15 6.82
C SER A 16 -2.67 -9.48 6.39
N VAL A 17 -3.82 -9.80 6.97
CA VAL A 17 -4.62 -10.96 6.57
C VAL A 17 -5.45 -10.58 5.34
N SER A 18 -5.39 -11.41 4.31
CA SER A 18 -6.20 -11.32 3.09
C SER A 18 -7.00 -12.61 2.91
N SER A 19 -8.05 -12.57 2.09
CA SER A 19 -8.85 -13.75 1.71
C SER A 19 -7.99 -14.90 1.19
N ASP A 20 -6.91 -14.57 0.48
CA ASP A 20 -6.10 -15.53 -0.25
C ASP A 20 -4.79 -15.90 0.47
N GLY A 21 -4.53 -15.33 1.66
CA GLY A 21 -3.34 -15.61 2.46
C GLY A 21 -2.86 -14.43 3.30
N ILE A 22 -1.56 -14.40 3.57
CA ILE A 22 -0.91 -13.30 4.30
C ILE A 22 -0.29 -12.36 3.25
N ARG A 23 -0.61 -11.07 3.30
CA ARG A 23 -0.07 -10.07 2.38
C ARG A 23 1.11 -9.34 2.99
N PHE A 24 2.18 -9.17 2.22
CA PHE A 24 3.32 -8.35 2.61
C PHE A 24 2.92 -6.88 2.77
N GLY A 25 3.42 -6.25 3.83
CA GLY A 25 3.28 -4.83 4.05
C GLY A 25 4.17 -4.00 3.13
N LEU A 26 3.82 -2.73 2.95
CA LEU A 26 4.59 -1.76 2.16
C LEU A 26 5.97 -1.50 2.79
N ALA A 27 6.14 -1.70 4.11
CA ALA A 27 7.44 -1.58 4.77
C ALA A 27 8.46 -2.64 4.33
N ALA A 28 8.03 -3.70 3.63
CA ALA A 28 8.93 -4.70 3.06
C ALA A 28 9.63 -4.21 1.77
N ILE A 29 9.17 -3.09 1.20
CA ILE A 29 9.76 -2.52 -0.03
C ILE A 29 10.98 -1.68 0.36
N LYS A 30 12.16 -2.06 -0.15
CA LYS A 30 13.40 -1.31 0.10
C LYS A 30 13.26 0.14 -0.37
N ASN A 31 13.81 1.06 0.41
CA ASN A 31 13.82 2.51 0.17
C ASN A 31 12.44 3.21 0.27
N VAL A 32 11.39 2.52 0.71
CA VAL A 32 10.10 3.17 1.01
C VAL A 32 10.04 3.49 2.51
N GLY A 33 10.12 4.78 2.83
CA GLY A 33 10.08 5.27 4.21
C GLY A 33 8.68 5.26 4.82
N LYS A 34 8.60 5.23 6.16
CA LYS A 34 7.32 5.24 6.90
C LYS A 34 6.40 6.40 6.53
N GLY A 35 6.95 7.61 6.33
CA GLY A 35 6.16 8.77 5.91
C GLY A 35 5.47 8.57 4.57
N ALA A 36 6.18 8.00 3.59
CA ALA A 36 5.59 7.65 2.30
C ALA A 36 4.50 6.57 2.45
N ILE A 37 4.73 5.54 3.27
CA ILE A 37 3.73 4.49 3.54
C ILE A 37 2.46 5.08 4.14
N SER A 38 2.58 5.94 5.16
CA SER A 38 1.45 6.60 5.80
C SER A 38 0.69 7.48 4.80
N SER A 39 1.39 8.25 3.96
CA SER A 39 0.76 9.08 2.93
C SER A 39 -0.02 8.23 1.92
N ILE A 40 0.54 7.10 1.47
CA ILE A 40 -0.13 6.16 0.56
C ILE A 40 -1.40 5.59 1.18
N ILE A 41 -1.33 5.11 2.43
CA ILE A 41 -2.48 4.50 3.12
C ILE A 41 -3.56 5.54 3.37
N ASN A 42 -3.22 6.72 3.90
CA ASN A 42 -4.17 7.80 4.16
C ASN A 42 -4.84 8.26 2.86
N SER A 43 -4.06 8.48 1.81
CA SER A 43 -4.58 8.89 0.51
C SER A 43 -5.55 7.86 -0.07
N ARG A 44 -5.25 6.56 0.07
CA ARG A 44 -6.14 5.47 -0.35
C ARG A 44 -7.44 5.44 0.47
N GLU A 45 -7.37 5.68 1.77
CA GLU A 45 -8.53 5.70 2.66
C GLU A 45 -9.44 6.91 2.41
N GLU A 46 -8.86 8.08 2.14
CA GLU A 46 -9.59 9.33 1.91
C GLU A 46 -10.12 9.44 0.46
N LYS A 47 -9.31 9.05 -0.53
CA LYS A 47 -9.56 9.30 -1.96
C LYS A 47 -9.88 8.02 -2.76
N GLY A 48 -9.89 6.86 -2.10
CA GLY A 48 -10.14 5.57 -2.71
C GLY A 48 -8.92 4.95 -3.41
N LYS A 49 -9.15 3.80 -4.05
CA LYS A 49 -8.10 3.00 -4.72
C LYS A 49 -7.39 3.77 -5.84
N PHE A 50 -6.14 3.40 -6.09
CA PHE A 50 -5.34 3.89 -7.21
C PHE A 50 -5.68 3.11 -8.49
N ILE A 51 -6.01 3.82 -9.56
CA ILE A 51 -6.35 3.23 -10.87
C ILE A 51 -5.18 3.24 -11.86
N GLY A 52 -4.08 3.92 -11.54
CA GLY A 52 -2.90 4.01 -12.39
C GLY A 52 -1.81 4.87 -11.75
N ILE A 53 -0.65 4.97 -12.43
CA ILE A 53 0.49 5.71 -11.91
C ILE A 53 0.23 7.22 -11.81
N THR A 54 -0.47 7.80 -12.79
CA THR A 54 -0.84 9.21 -12.77
C THR A 54 -1.76 9.52 -11.60
N ASP A 55 -2.81 8.71 -11.43
CA ASP A 55 -3.77 8.82 -10.32
C ASP A 55 -3.08 8.65 -8.96
N PHE A 56 -2.10 7.75 -8.86
CA PHE A 56 -1.25 7.62 -7.68
C PHE A 56 -0.46 8.90 -7.38
N CYS A 57 0.25 9.44 -8.36
CA CYS A 57 1.04 10.66 -8.20
C CYS A 57 0.19 11.89 -7.85
N GLU A 58 -1.05 11.97 -8.33
CA GLU A 58 -1.98 13.05 -8.02
C GLU A 58 -2.61 12.92 -6.62
N LYS A 59 -2.90 11.67 -6.20
CA LYS A 59 -3.56 11.41 -4.92
C LYS A 59 -2.59 11.48 -3.75
N VAL A 60 -1.37 10.96 -3.90
CA VAL A 60 -0.39 10.88 -2.82
C VAL A 60 0.38 12.18 -2.71
N ASN A 61 0.23 12.85 -1.58
CA ASN A 61 0.98 14.07 -1.27
C ASN A 61 2.06 13.71 -0.24
N LEU A 62 3.33 13.82 -0.63
CA LEU A 62 4.48 13.42 0.20
C LEU A 62 5.02 14.58 1.03
#